data_AF-A0A1K1NZV2-F1
#
_entry.id   AF-A0A1K1NZV2-F1
#
_cell.length_a   1.000
_cell.length_b   1.000
_cell.length_c   1.000
_cell.angle_alpha   90.00
_cell.angle_beta   90.00
_cell.angle_gamma   90.00
#
_symmetry.space_group_name_H-M   'P 1'
#
loop_
_entity.id
_entity.type
_entity.pdbx_description
1 polymer ?
#
loop_
_entity_poly.entity_id
_entity_poly.type
_entity_poly.pdbx_seq_one_letter_code
_entity_poly.pdbx_strand_id
1 'polypeptide(L)'
;MSDEKVIYVSLIPVVDIDTGEVKEINRESILIIGSDRRGLVFQTEDGRKYRQPRNQEEIEEAWFHRGFRSTDSTNVCNFVKAQVYDEWRGRLYFDPKPNELSLYGDVAAAHTQAVMEISIARGLRVIPANTKSKYHKIKEQLTRVGSGSVLKGN
;
A
#
# COMPACT_ATOMS: atom_id res chain seq x y z
N MET A 1 33.97 -4.47 -31.99
CA MET A 1 33.02 -4.82 -30.91
C MET A 1 32.89 -3.57 -30.07
N SER A 2 31.74 -2.88 -30.14
CA SER A 2 31.47 -1.72 -29.30
C SER A 2 31.14 -2.22 -27.90
N ASP A 3 31.94 -1.81 -26.91
CA ASP A 3 31.63 -2.08 -25.51
C ASP A 3 30.29 -1.46 -25.16
N GLU A 4 29.31 -2.29 -24.87
CA GLU A 4 28.00 -1.87 -24.39
C GLU A 4 28.21 -1.28 -22.99
N LYS A 5 28.18 0.05 -22.91
CA LYS A 5 28.44 0.77 -21.66
C LYS A 5 27.21 0.61 -20.75
N VAL A 6 27.29 -0.32 -19.81
CA VAL A 6 26.26 -0.49 -18.77
C VAL A 6 26.23 0.76 -17.90
N ILE A 7 25.11 1.50 -17.92
CA ILE A 7 24.87 2.65 -17.05
C ILE A 7 24.13 2.17 -15.82
N TYR A 8 24.76 2.30 -14.65
CA TYR A 8 24.11 2.05 -13.37
C TYR A 8 23.39 3.32 -12.92
N VAL A 9 22.06 3.24 -12.77
CA VAL A 9 21.25 4.34 -12.23
C VAL A 9 20.82 3.96 -10.82
N SER A 10 21.13 4.81 -9.85
CA SER A 10 20.70 4.64 -8.46
C SER A 10 19.43 5.44 -8.23
N LEU A 11 18.27 4.79 -8.33
CA LEU A 11 16.97 5.44 -8.15
C LEU A 11 16.56 5.47 -6.68
N ILE A 12 16.05 6.62 -6.23
CA ILE A 12 15.42 6.76 -4.91
C ILE A 12 13.96 7.22 -5.06
N PRO A 13 13.01 6.60 -4.33
CA PRO A 13 11.64 7.06 -4.31
C PRO A 13 11.50 8.30 -3.43
N VAL A 14 10.89 9.34 -3.97
CA VAL A 14 10.64 10.63 -3.31
C VAL A 14 9.26 11.16 -3.73
N VAL A 15 8.74 12.14 -3.02
CA VAL A 15 7.51 12.84 -3.34
C VAL A 15 7.85 14.19 -3.96
N ASP A 16 7.35 14.45 -5.15
CA ASP A 16 7.43 15.75 -5.80
C ASP A 16 6.62 16.78 -4.99
N ILE A 17 7.26 17.88 -4.59
CA ILE A 17 6.64 18.86 -3.70
C ILE A 17 5.49 19.62 -4.38
N ASP A 18 5.56 19.81 -5.69
CA ASP A 18 4.59 20.60 -6.45
C ASP A 18 3.35 19.77 -6.80
N THR A 19 3.55 18.49 -7.11
CA THR A 19 2.45 17.59 -7.55
C THR A 19 1.94 16.66 -6.46
N GLY A 20 2.74 16.40 -5.41
CA GLY A 20 2.45 15.38 -4.40
C GLY A 20 2.61 13.94 -4.89
N GLU A 21 3.07 13.74 -6.13
CA GLU A 21 3.23 12.40 -6.70
C GLU A 21 4.55 11.76 -6.28
N VAL A 22 4.54 10.43 -6.12
CA VAL A 22 5.78 9.67 -5.96
C VAL A 22 6.53 9.60 -7.29
N LYS A 23 7.79 10.00 -7.27
CA LYS A 23 8.75 9.90 -8.37
C LYS A 23 9.96 9.09 -7.93
N GLU A 24 10.56 8.40 -8.89
CA GLU A 24 11.89 7.84 -8.73
C GLU A 24 12.87 8.83 -9.37
N ILE A 25 13.80 9.34 -8.57
CA ILE A 25 14.83 10.26 -9.06
C ILE A 25 16.21 9.59 -9.02
N ASN A 26 17.07 9.93 -9.96
CA ASN A 26 18.46 9.49 -9.93
C ASN A 26 19.18 10.19 -8.77
N ARG A 27 19.82 9.43 -7.88
CA ARG A 27 20.60 9.99 -6.77
C ARG A 27 21.68 10.95 -7.26
N GLU A 28 22.28 10.66 -8.40
CA GLU A 28 23.38 11.46 -8.96
C GLU A 28 22.91 12.81 -9.54
N SER A 29 21.60 13.01 -9.77
CA SER A 29 21.08 14.30 -10.21
C SER A 29 20.79 15.27 -9.05
N ILE A 30 21.06 14.87 -7.80
CA ILE A 30 20.80 15.68 -6.60
C ILE A 30 21.96 16.64 -6.37
N LEU A 31 21.69 17.93 -6.40
CA LEU A 31 22.69 18.97 -6.16
C LEU A 31 22.74 19.40 -4.69
N ILE A 32 21.58 19.50 -4.03
CA ILE A 32 21.47 20.01 -2.66
C ILE A 32 20.50 19.15 -1.86
N ILE A 33 20.91 18.75 -0.66
CA ILE A 33 20.02 18.16 0.35
C ILE A 33 19.89 19.16 1.50
N GLY A 34 18.70 19.71 1.68
CA GLY A 34 18.36 20.60 2.78
C GLY A 34 17.30 19.98 3.69
N SER A 35 16.82 20.78 4.64
CA SER A 35 15.72 20.39 5.53
C SER A 35 14.75 21.54 5.75
N ASP A 36 13.46 21.25 5.83
CA ASP A 36 12.42 22.16 6.28
C ASP A 36 11.61 21.55 7.46
N ARG A 37 10.55 22.23 7.92
CA ARG A 37 9.68 21.73 9.01
C ARG A 37 9.02 20.38 8.69
N ARG A 38 8.95 20.02 7.41
CA ARG A 38 8.34 18.81 6.87
C ARG A 38 9.38 17.76 6.46
N GLY A 39 10.69 17.96 6.71
CA GLY A 39 11.71 16.94 6.49
C GLY A 39 12.82 17.31 5.52
N LEU A 40 13.47 16.29 4.96
CA LEU A 40 14.55 16.45 3.99
C LEU A 40 14.00 16.84 2.62
N VAL A 41 14.63 17.84 2.01
CA VAL A 41 14.29 18.35 0.68
C VAL A 41 15.49 18.17 -0.25
N PHE A 42 15.27 17.47 -1.35
CA PHE A 42 16.27 17.18 -2.38
C PHE A 42 16.04 18.12 -3.56
N GLN A 43 17.06 18.89 -3.95
CA GLN A 43 17.01 19.77 -5.11
C GLN A 43 17.89 19.19 -6.22
N THR A 44 17.32 19.04 -7.41
CA THR A 44 17.97 18.39 -8.55
C THR A 44 18.50 19.37 -9.59
N GLU A 45 19.32 18.89 -10.52
CA GLU A 45 19.92 19.67 -11.63
C GLU A 45 18.90 20.43 -12.49
N ASP A 46 17.70 19.89 -12.65
CA ASP A 46 16.58 20.51 -13.37
C ASP A 46 15.82 21.57 -12.55
N GLY A 47 16.29 21.89 -11.35
CA GLY A 47 15.70 22.88 -10.45
C GLY A 47 14.47 22.38 -9.67
N ARG A 48 14.08 21.11 -9.82
CA ARG A 48 12.94 20.53 -9.09
C ARG A 48 13.28 20.22 -7.65
N LYS A 49 12.23 20.13 -6.82
CA LYS A 49 12.35 19.83 -5.40
C LYS A 49 11.50 18.64 -5.02
N TYR A 50 12.11 17.71 -4.30
CA TYR A 50 11.47 16.49 -3.84
C TYR A 50 11.63 16.34 -2.33
N ARG A 51 10.73 15.59 -1.69
CA ARG A 51 10.77 15.27 -0.27
C ARG A 51 10.74 13.77 -0.06
N GLN A 52 11.48 13.27 0.92
CA GLN A 52 11.35 11.88 1.35
C GLN A 52 10.18 11.76 2.35
N PRO A 53 9.25 10.81 2.16
CA PRO A 53 8.23 10.49 3.17
C PRO A 53 8.89 10.12 4.50
N ARG A 54 8.45 10.75 5.59
CA ARG A 54 9.09 10.60 6.92
C ARG A 54 8.46 9.56 7.81
N ASN A 55 7.17 9.34 7.64
CA ASN A 55 6.37 8.52 8.54
C ASN A 55 5.36 7.68 7.74
N GLN A 56 4.71 6.77 8.45
CA GLN A 56 3.75 5.84 7.87
C GLN A 56 2.60 6.52 7.13
N GLU A 57 2.10 7.63 7.66
CA GLU A 57 0.98 8.39 7.09
C GLU A 57 1.38 9.02 5.74
N GLU A 58 2.54 9.69 5.68
CA GLU A 58 3.07 10.27 4.45
C GLU A 58 3.37 9.18 3.39
N ILE A 59 3.84 8.00 3.82
CA ILE A 59 4.03 6.82 2.97
C ILE A 59 2.69 6.33 2.41
N GLU A 60 1.69 6.14 3.27
CA GLU A 60 0.37 5.66 2.85
C GLU A 60 -0.32 6.65 1.91
N GLU A 61 -0.29 7.94 2.22
CA GLU A 61 -0.85 9.00 1.36
C GLU A 61 -0.19 8.98 -0.02
N ALA A 62 1.13 9.01 -0.06
CA ALA A 62 1.90 9.06 -1.30
C ALA A 62 1.70 7.81 -2.18
N TRP A 63 1.59 6.64 -1.56
CA TRP A 63 1.42 5.35 -2.26
C TRP A 63 -0.01 4.80 -2.27
N PHE A 64 -0.99 5.59 -1.84
CA PHE A 64 -2.38 5.16 -1.73
C PHE A 64 -2.92 4.62 -3.06
N HIS A 65 -2.64 5.34 -4.15
CA HIS A 65 -3.06 4.96 -5.51
C HIS A 65 -2.39 3.67 -6.01
N ARG A 66 -1.23 3.30 -5.43
CA ARG A 66 -0.53 2.03 -5.72
C ARG A 66 -1.02 0.87 -4.84
N GLY A 67 -2.05 1.11 -4.02
CA GLY A 67 -2.71 0.11 -3.18
C GLY A 67 -2.01 -0.16 -1.84
N PHE A 68 -1.11 0.72 -1.39
CA PHE A 68 -0.52 0.63 -0.06
C PHE A 68 -1.50 1.15 0.98
N ARG A 69 -1.75 0.36 2.04
CA ARG A 69 -2.60 0.77 3.18
C ARG A 69 -1.99 0.34 4.50
N SER A 70 -2.18 1.15 5.53
CA SER A 70 -1.79 0.79 6.88
C SER A 70 -2.62 -0.41 7.36
N THR A 71 -1.94 -1.41 7.90
CA THR A 71 -2.58 -2.60 8.50
C THR A 71 -2.32 -2.72 9.99
N ASP A 72 -1.29 -2.05 10.48
CA ASP A 72 -0.97 -1.84 11.89
C ASP A 72 -0.16 -0.53 12.04
N SER A 73 0.09 -0.11 13.28
CA SER A 73 0.94 1.02 13.68
C SER A 73 2.39 0.96 13.22
N THR A 74 2.84 -0.17 12.67
CA THR A 74 4.23 -0.40 12.27
C THR A 74 4.40 -0.82 10.81
N ASN A 75 3.31 -1.00 10.05
CA ASN A 75 3.40 -1.51 8.69
C ASN A 75 2.36 -0.91 7.72
N VAL A 76 2.78 -0.79 6.46
CA VAL A 76 1.94 -0.45 5.31
C VAL A 76 2.06 -1.56 4.29
N CYS A 77 0.94 -2.19 3.96
CA CYS A 77 0.90 -3.36 3.09
C CYS A 77 0.36 -3.03 1.71
N ASN A 78 0.91 -3.69 0.69
CA ASN A 78 0.44 -3.55 -0.69
C ASN A 78 -0.72 -4.52 -1.00
N PHE A 79 -1.95 -3.98 -0.99
CA PHE A 79 -3.17 -4.75 -1.29
C PHE A 79 -3.32 -5.15 -2.76
N VAL A 80 -2.53 -4.58 -3.69
CA VAL A 80 -2.47 -5.06 -5.08
C VAL A 80 -1.73 -6.39 -5.17
N LYS A 81 -0.77 -6.62 -4.27
CA LYS A 81 0.04 -7.85 -4.26
C LYS A 81 -0.48 -8.87 -3.25
N ALA A 82 -1.22 -8.45 -2.23
CA ALA A 82 -1.81 -9.34 -1.24
C ALA A 82 -2.71 -10.39 -1.88
N GLN A 83 -2.63 -11.62 -1.39
CA GLN A 83 -3.31 -12.80 -1.93
C GLN A 83 -4.31 -13.40 -0.94
N VAL A 84 -3.95 -13.42 0.35
CA VAL A 84 -4.72 -14.12 1.39
C VAL A 84 -4.76 -13.28 2.65
N TYR A 85 -5.94 -13.10 3.22
CA TYR A 85 -6.11 -12.57 4.56
C TYR A 85 -6.54 -13.67 5.52
N ASP A 86 -5.73 -13.95 6.54
CA ASP A 86 -6.03 -14.88 7.63
C ASP A 86 -6.56 -14.08 8.83
N GLU A 87 -7.88 -14.09 8.99
CA GLU A 87 -8.55 -13.35 10.07
C GLU A 87 -8.21 -13.93 11.44
N TRP A 88 -8.05 -15.26 11.54
CA TRP A 88 -7.75 -15.91 12.81
C TRP A 88 -6.42 -15.43 13.38
N ARG A 89 -5.41 -15.37 12.50
CA ARG A 89 -4.06 -14.94 12.88
C ARG A 89 -3.83 -13.44 12.78
N GLY A 90 -4.74 -12.69 12.15
CA GLY A 90 -4.56 -11.28 11.85
C GLY A 90 -3.39 -11.04 10.89
N ARG A 91 -3.28 -11.83 9.81
CA ARG A 91 -2.14 -11.77 8.88
C ARG A 91 -2.58 -11.61 7.43
N LEU A 92 -1.95 -10.67 6.73
CA LEU A 92 -2.12 -10.46 5.29
C LEU A 92 -0.90 -11.04 4.55
N TYR A 93 -1.11 -12.12 3.81
CA TYR A 93 -0.06 -12.81 3.05
C TYR A 93 -0.01 -12.37 1.59
N PHE A 94 1.20 -12.42 1.04
CA PHE A 94 1.48 -12.12 -0.37
C PHE A 94 1.62 -13.38 -1.23
N ASP A 95 1.54 -14.56 -0.62
CA ASP A 95 1.51 -15.87 -1.29
C ASP A 95 0.08 -16.41 -1.40
N PRO A 96 -0.31 -17.05 -2.51
CA PRO A 96 -1.64 -17.63 -2.67
C PRO A 96 -1.89 -18.83 -1.74
N LYS A 97 -0.83 -19.56 -1.39
CA LYS A 97 -0.83 -20.73 -0.51
C LYS A 97 0.21 -20.52 0.61
N PRO A 98 -0.11 -19.69 1.62
CA PRO A 98 0.86 -19.32 2.63
C PRO A 98 1.26 -20.51 3.50
N ASN A 99 2.53 -20.53 3.90
CA ASN A 99 3.11 -21.47 4.86
C ASN A 99 3.85 -20.70 5.97
N GLU A 100 4.57 -21.41 6.84
CA GLU A 100 5.25 -20.80 8.00
C GLU A 100 6.39 -19.84 7.63
N LEU A 101 6.95 -19.94 6.43
CA LEU A 101 8.01 -19.07 5.91
C LEU A 101 7.47 -17.96 4.98
N SER A 102 6.16 -17.94 4.71
CA SER A 102 5.56 -16.94 3.83
C SER A 102 5.66 -15.54 4.43
N LEU A 103 5.93 -14.56 3.57
CA LEU A 103 5.94 -13.15 3.96
C LEU A 103 4.51 -12.69 4.28
N TYR A 104 4.35 -11.97 5.40
CA TYR A 104 3.07 -11.39 5.80
C TYR A 104 3.25 -10.02 6.44
N GLY A 105 2.18 -9.24 6.39
CA GLY A 105 1.98 -8.08 7.26
C GLY A 105 0.99 -8.40 8.37
N ASP A 106 1.29 -7.95 9.59
CA ASP A 106 0.37 -8.05 10.72
C ASP A 106 -0.77 -7.04 10.56
N VAL A 107 -1.98 -7.47 10.94
CA VAL A 107 -3.20 -6.68 10.87
C VAL A 107 -3.72 -6.49 12.29
N ALA A 108 -3.66 -5.25 12.79
CA ALA A 108 -4.19 -4.93 14.10
C ALA A 108 -5.71 -5.08 14.13
N ALA A 109 -6.26 -5.35 15.32
CA ALA A 109 -7.70 -5.51 15.52
C ALA A 109 -8.51 -4.28 15.04
N ALA A 110 -7.95 -3.07 15.19
CA ALA A 110 -8.55 -1.83 14.73
C ALA A 110 -8.68 -1.74 13.20
N HIS A 111 -7.76 -2.36 12.46
CA HIS A 111 -7.76 -2.35 10.99
C HIS A 111 -8.49 -3.56 10.38
N THR A 112 -8.82 -4.59 11.17
CA THR A 112 -9.44 -5.85 10.70
C THR A 112 -10.66 -5.61 9.80
N GLN A 113 -11.55 -4.69 10.17
CA GLN A 113 -12.76 -4.37 9.40
C GLN A 113 -12.39 -3.85 8.00
N ALA A 114 -11.55 -2.80 7.95
CA ALA A 114 -11.13 -2.16 6.69
C ALA A 114 -10.36 -3.13 5.78
N VAL A 115 -9.43 -3.91 6.34
CA VAL A 115 -8.68 -4.94 5.60
C VAL A 115 -9.63 -5.96 4.98
N MET A 116 -10.66 -6.36 5.70
CA MET A 116 -11.62 -7.35 5.24
C MET A 116 -12.54 -6.81 4.14
N GLU A 117 -13.03 -5.58 4.28
CA GLU A 117 -13.80 -4.89 3.24
C GLU A 117 -12.99 -4.76 1.94
N ILE A 118 -11.74 -4.32 2.03
CA ILE A 118 -10.82 -4.24 0.89
C ILE A 118 -10.58 -5.63 0.30
N SER A 119 -10.37 -6.64 1.14
CA SER A 119 -10.14 -8.02 0.71
C SER A 119 -11.33 -8.55 -0.09
N ILE A 120 -12.56 -8.33 0.38
CA ILE A 120 -13.79 -8.72 -0.31
C ILE A 120 -13.93 -7.96 -1.63
N ALA A 121 -13.79 -6.63 -1.61
CA ALA A 121 -13.95 -5.79 -2.80
C ALA A 121 -12.97 -6.17 -3.92
N ARG A 122 -11.76 -6.62 -3.55
CA ARG A 122 -10.71 -7.03 -4.50
C ARG A 122 -10.70 -8.52 -4.82
N GLY A 123 -11.57 -9.32 -4.20
CA GLY A 123 -11.62 -10.77 -4.41
C GLY A 123 -10.43 -11.54 -3.80
N LEU A 124 -9.78 -11.00 -2.76
CA LEU A 124 -8.75 -11.73 -2.02
C LEU A 124 -9.38 -12.93 -1.29
N ARG A 125 -8.62 -14.02 -1.18
CA ARG A 125 -9.05 -15.17 -0.40
C ARG A 125 -9.01 -14.80 1.09
N VAL A 126 -10.13 -14.93 1.78
CA VAL A 126 -10.20 -14.72 3.24
C VAL A 126 -10.33 -16.08 3.92
N ILE A 127 -9.47 -16.34 4.91
CA ILE A 127 -9.57 -17.48 5.82
C ILE A 127 -10.32 -16.97 7.06
N PRO A 128 -11.61 -17.31 7.23
CA PRO A 128 -12.40 -16.83 8.36
C PRO A 128 -11.93 -17.48 9.67
N ALA A 129 -12.03 -16.73 10.76
CA ALA A 129 -11.67 -17.19 12.11
C ALA A 129 -12.48 -18.42 12.57
N ASN A 130 -13.78 -18.45 12.27
CA ASN A 130 -14.72 -19.52 12.59
C ASN A 130 -16.07 -19.24 11.91
N THR A 131 -17.10 -20.05 12.20
CA THR A 131 -18.46 -19.88 11.66
C THR A 131 -19.15 -18.56 12.07
N LYS A 132 -18.69 -17.91 13.14
CA LYS A 132 -19.17 -16.59 13.61
C LYS A 132 -18.23 -15.43 13.23
N SER A 133 -17.31 -15.69 12.31
CA SER A 133 -16.32 -14.73 11.79
C SER A 133 -16.96 -13.41 11.33
N LYS A 134 -16.20 -12.30 11.45
CA LYS A 134 -16.62 -11.00 10.93
C LYS A 134 -16.76 -11.04 9.40
N TYR A 135 -16.01 -11.91 8.72
CA TYR A 135 -16.07 -12.08 7.26
C TYR A 135 -17.46 -12.42 6.76
N HIS A 136 -18.15 -13.35 7.41
CA HIS A 136 -19.50 -13.72 7.01
C HIS A 136 -20.48 -12.55 7.15
N LYS A 137 -20.37 -11.80 8.25
CA LYS A 137 -21.22 -10.62 8.51
C LYS A 137 -20.99 -9.51 7.49
N ILE A 138 -19.74 -9.17 7.21
CA ILE A 138 -19.39 -8.10 6.27
C ILE A 138 -19.76 -8.49 4.83
N LYS A 139 -19.47 -9.73 4.43
CA LYS A 139 -19.82 -10.24 3.09
C LYS A 139 -21.33 -10.18 2.85
N GLU A 140 -22.13 -10.55 3.84
CA GLU A 140 -23.59 -10.45 3.77
C GLU A 140 -24.06 -8.99 3.65
N GLN A 141 -23.51 -8.08 4.45
CA GLN A 141 -23.81 -6.64 4.39
C GLN A 141 -23.51 -6.06 3.01
N LEU A 142 -22.31 -6.30 2.46
CA LEU A 142 -21.90 -5.80 1.15
C LEU A 142 -22.76 -6.36 0.01
N THR A 143 -23.15 -7.64 0.10
CA THR A 143 -24.03 -8.28 -0.89
C THR A 143 -25.43 -7.66 -0.88
N ARG A 144 -25.98 -7.36 0.29
CA ARG A 144 -27.31 -6.71 0.43
C ARG A 144 -27.31 -5.29 -0.14
N VAL A 145 -26.25 -4.51 0.09
CA VAL A 145 -26.12 -3.14 -0.44
C VAL A 145 -26.02 -3.15 -1.98
N GLY A 146 -25.26 -4.08 -2.56
CA GLY A 146 -25.16 -4.23 -4.02
C GLY A 146 -26.45 -4.73 -4.69
N SER A 147 -27.29 -5.47 -3.96
CA SER A 147 -28.59 -5.96 -4.44
C SER A 147 -29.68 -4.88 -4.38
N GLY A 148 -29.56 -3.91 -3.45
CA GLY A 148 -30.54 -2.84 -3.25
C GLY A 148 -30.45 -1.69 -4.25
N SER A 149 -29.38 -1.60 -5.04
CA SER A 149 -29.18 -0.54 -6.04
C SER A 149 -29.87 -0.82 -7.38
N VAL A 150 -30.37 -2.05 -7.60
CA VAL A 150 -31.03 -2.47 -8.85
C VAL A 150 -32.55 -2.20 -8.82
N LEU A 151 -33.13 -1.86 -7.66
CA LEU A 151 -34.59 -1.72 -7.48
C LEU A 151 -35.09 -0.28 -7.28
N LYS A 152 -34.28 0.73 -7.55
CA LYS A 152 -34.71 2.14 -7.59
C LYS A 152 -34.34 2.80 -8.90
N GLY A 153 -34.95 2.30 -9.96
CA GLY A 153 -34.92 2.88 -11.30
C GLY A 153 -36.17 2.46 -12.06
N ASN A 154 -37.30 3.08 -11.70
CA ASN A 154 -38.51 3.23 -12.50
C ASN A 154 -39.25 4.46 -11.97
#